data_AF-A0A951LNV7-F1
#
_entry.id   AF-A0A951LNV7-F1
#
_cell.length_a   1.000
_cell.length_b   1.000
_cell.length_c   1.000
_cell.angle_alpha   90.00
_cell.angle_beta   90.00
_cell.angle_gamma   90.00
#
_symmetry.space_group_name_H-M   'P 1'
#
loop_
_entity.id
_entity.type
_entity.pdbx_description
1 polymer ?
#
loop_
_entity_poly.entity_id
_entity_poly.type
_entity_poly.pdbx_seq_one_letter_code
_entity_poly.pdbx_strand_id
1 'polypeptide(L)' 'MPTDLQASASAPPERHLRPTTIERAFELARSGECRTMPELKHRLRREQMESVDMHLGGKLTRTQLTELMLRAG' A
#
# COMPACT_ATOMS: atom_id res chain seq x y z
N MET A 1 41.72 -2.65 -26.58
CA MET A 1 41.50 -3.46 -25.36
C MET A 1 40.61 -2.67 -24.40
N PRO A 2 39.68 -3.33 -23.70
CA PRO A 2 38.29 -2.88 -23.54
C PRO A 2 37.97 -2.46 -22.10
N THR A 3 36.94 -1.62 -21.93
CA THR A 3 36.00 -1.76 -20.81
C THR A 3 34.62 -1.29 -21.26
N ASP A 4 33.84 -2.23 -21.78
CA ASP A 4 32.40 -2.22 -21.59
C ASP A 4 32.14 -2.39 -20.09
N LEU A 5 31.59 -1.36 -19.45
CA LEU A 5 30.93 -1.35 -18.13
C LEU A 5 30.50 0.11 -17.92
N GLN A 6 29.22 0.51 -17.99
CA GLN A 6 28.18 -0.04 -17.15
C GLN A 6 26.80 0.40 -17.66
N ALA A 7 26.23 -0.40 -18.56
CA ALA A 7 24.78 -0.59 -18.59
C ALA A 7 24.42 -1.44 -17.37
N SER A 8 24.19 -0.82 -16.21
CA SER A 8 23.62 -1.51 -15.05
C SER A 8 22.81 -0.53 -14.22
N ALA A 9 21.49 -0.65 -14.39
CA ALA A 9 20.45 -0.38 -13.39
C ALA A 9 20.56 0.93 -12.60
N SER A 10 20.00 2.01 -13.15
CA SER A 10 19.50 3.15 -12.36
C SER A 10 18.22 2.79 -11.58
N ALA A 11 18.15 1.60 -10.97
CA ALA A 11 17.14 1.34 -9.96
C ALA A 11 17.68 1.94 -8.64
N PRO A 12 17.01 2.95 -8.05
CA PRO A 12 17.43 3.51 -6.76
C PRO A 12 17.46 2.38 -5.70
N PRO A 13 18.26 2.53 -4.62
CA PRO A 13 18.43 1.48 -3.65
C PRO A 13 17.05 1.04 -3.18
N GLU A 14 16.73 -0.23 -3.40
CA GLU A 14 15.57 -0.90 -2.84
C GLU A 14 15.75 -0.89 -1.33
N ARG A 15 15.45 0.25 -0.70
CA ARG A 15 15.23 0.33 0.74
C ARG A 15 14.21 -0.76 0.99
N HIS A 16 14.48 -1.67 1.91
CA HIS A 16 13.51 -2.68 2.32
C HIS A 16 12.22 -1.98 2.78
N LEU A 17 11.32 -1.71 1.84
CA LEU A 17 10.13 -0.90 2.00
C LEU A 17 9.05 -1.89 2.38
N ARG A 18 9.09 -2.37 3.62
CA ARG A 18 7.86 -2.94 4.19
C ARG A 18 6.77 -1.89 3.96
N PRO A 19 5.68 -2.24 3.27
CA PRO A 19 4.66 -1.27 2.95
C PRO A 19 4.15 -0.65 4.25
N THR A 20 3.94 0.66 4.26
CA THR A 20 3.33 1.32 5.40
C THR A 20 1.86 0.92 5.51
N THR A 21 1.24 1.15 6.67
CA THR A 21 -0.19 0.86 6.89
C THR A 21 -1.10 1.55 5.86
N ILE A 22 -0.69 2.73 5.40
CA ILE A 22 -1.38 3.45 4.33
C ILE A 22 -1.17 2.75 3.00
N GLU A 23 0.07 2.51 2.57
CA GLU A 23 0.35 1.88 1.27
C GLU A 23 -0.36 0.53 1.15
N ARG A 24 -0.30 -0.28 2.19
CA ARG A 24 -0.98 -1.57 2.20
C ARG A 24 -2.50 -1.45 2.14
N ALA A 25 -3.07 -0.42 2.77
CA ALA A 25 -4.49 -0.11 2.64
C ALA A 25 -4.86 0.23 1.19
N PHE A 26 -4.05 1.05 0.53
CA PHE A 26 -4.29 1.43 -0.87
C PHE A 26 -4.14 0.24 -1.82
N GLU A 27 -3.18 -0.65 -1.59
CA GLU A 27 -3.03 -1.90 -2.34
C GLU A 27 -4.26 -2.80 -2.20
N LEU A 28 -4.71 -3.06 -0.97
CA LEU A 28 -5.90 -3.88 -0.70
C LEU A 28 -7.16 -3.28 -1.33
N ALA A 29 -7.33 -1.95 -1.23
CA ALA A 29 -8.44 -1.24 -1.86
C ALA A 29 -8.39 -1.34 -3.39
N ARG A 30 -7.21 -1.18 -4.00
CA ARG A 30 -7.01 -1.23 -5.45
C ARG A 30 -7.14 -2.64 -6.02
N SER A 31 -6.75 -3.65 -5.26
CA SER A 31 -6.88 -5.06 -5.64
C SER A 31 -8.33 -5.54 -5.69
N GLY A 32 -9.26 -4.81 -5.04
CA GLY A 32 -10.64 -5.25 -4.86
C GLY A 32 -10.82 -6.38 -3.83
N GLU A 33 -9.75 -6.82 -3.15
CA GLU A 33 -9.83 -7.83 -2.08
C GLU A 33 -10.65 -7.35 -0.88
N CYS A 34 -10.69 -6.04 -0.63
CA CYS A 34 -11.52 -5.43 0.41
C CYS A 34 -12.54 -4.49 -0.23
N ARG A 35 -13.81 -4.59 0.15
CA ARG A 35 -14.88 -3.71 -0.36
C ARG A 35 -15.37 -2.72 0.69
N THR A 36 -15.00 -2.95 1.94
CA THR A 36 -15.42 -2.13 3.07
C THR A 36 -14.24 -1.77 3.97
N MET A 37 -14.34 -0.60 4.61
CA MET A 37 -13.39 -0.13 5.61
C MET A 37 -13.15 -1.13 6.78
N PRO A 38 -14.17 -1.78 7.37
CA PRO A 38 -13.95 -2.78 8.42
C PRO A 38 -13.17 -4.01 7.93
N GLU A 39 -13.44 -4.52 6.71
CA GLU A 39 -12.67 -5.63 6.13
C GLU A 39 -11.21 -5.24 5.96
N LEU A 40 -10.97 -4.04 5.44
CA LEU A 40 -9.63 -3.54 5.23
C LEU A 40 -8.86 -3.37 6.55
N LYS A 41 -9.50 -2.80 7.59
CA LYS A 41 -8.91 -2.72 8.93
C LYS A 41 -8.61 -4.09 9.52
N HIS A 42 -9.52 -5.04 9.34
CA HIS A 42 -9.33 -6.41 9.81
C HIS A 42 -8.13 -7.07 9.11
N ARG A 43 -7.99 -6.87 7.80
CA ARG A 43 -6.86 -7.39 7.02
C ARG A 43 -5.53 -6.77 7.45
N LEU A 44 -5.46 -5.45 7.58
CA LEU A 44 -4.26 -4.77 8.07
C LEU A 44 -3.87 -5.23 9.48
N ARG A 45 -4.83 -5.42 10.38
CA ARG A 45 -4.57 -5.96 11.73
C ARG A 45 -4.04 -7.39 11.68
N ARG A 46 -4.56 -8.24 10.78
CA ARG A 46 -4.06 -9.60 10.56
C ARG A 46 -2.64 -9.61 9.99
N GLU A 47 -2.31 -8.63 9.16
CA GLU A 47 -0.95 -8.43 8.62
C GLU A 47 0.00 -7.77 9.65
N GLN A 48 -0.43 -7.62 10.91
CA GLN A 48 0.33 -7.01 12.02
C GLN A 48 0.76 -5.57 11.73
N MET A 49 -0.03 -4.84 10.95
CA MET A 49 0.22 -3.44 10.64
C MET A 49 -0.05 -2.57 11.88
N GLU A 50 0.87 -1.65 12.16
CA GLU A 50 0.77 -0.78 13.33
C GLU A 50 -0.14 0.43 13.07
N SER A 51 -0.79 0.88 14.14
CA SER A 51 -1.53 2.15 14.16
C SER A 51 -2.58 2.30 13.04
N VAL A 52 -3.25 1.20 12.66
CA VAL A 52 -4.28 1.19 11.60
C VAL A 52 -5.33 2.28 11.81
N ASP A 53 -5.87 2.41 13.01
CA ASP A 53 -6.90 3.42 13.29
C ASP A 53 -6.38 4.86 13.26
N MET A 54 -5.10 5.08 13.59
CA MET A 54 -4.47 6.40 13.50
C MET A 54 -4.31 6.80 12.03
N HIS A 55 -3.82 5.88 11.21
CA HIS A 55 -3.54 6.10 9.79
C HIS A 55 -4.83 6.18 8.94
N LEU A 56 -5.84 5.35 9.25
CA LEU A 56 -7.10 5.27 8.51
C LEU A 56 -8.24 6.05 9.18
N GLY A 57 -7.98 6.72 10.30
CA GLY A 57 -8.96 7.54 11.01
C GLY A 57 -9.25 8.87 10.31
N GLY A 58 -8.34 9.34 9.43
CA GLY A 58 -8.51 10.56 8.67
C GLY A 58 -9.70 10.48 7.70
N LYS A 59 -10.57 11.50 7.75
CA LYS A 59 -11.76 11.59 6.88
C LYS A 59 -11.39 11.49 5.39
N LEU A 60 -10.32 12.16 4.97
CA LEU A 60 -9.84 12.14 3.59
C LEU A 60 -9.36 10.74 3.16
N THR A 61 -8.47 10.12 3.94
CA THR A 61 -7.96 8.77 3.68
C THR A 61 -9.09 7.76 3.56
N ARG A 62 -10.08 7.85 4.45
CA ARG A 62 -11.24 6.98 4.44
C ARG A 62 -12.09 7.12 3.19
N THR A 63 -12.33 8.36 2.75
CA THR A 63 -13.05 8.63 1.49
C THR A 63 -12.28 8.07 0.29
N GLN A 64 -10.97 8.34 0.20
CA GLN A 64 -10.12 7.87 -0.90
C GLN A 64 -10.08 6.34 -0.99
N LEU A 65 -9.90 5.64 0.13
CA LEU A 65 -9.91 4.19 0.16
C LEU A 65 -11.27 3.63 -0.26
N THR A 66 -12.37 4.21 0.24
CA THR A 66 -13.73 3.75 -0.11
C THR A 66 -14.01 3.96 -1.60
N GLU A 67 -13.61 5.09 -2.16
CA GLU A 67 -13.76 5.39 -3.59
C GLU A 67 -12.94 4.42 -4.45
N LEU A 68 -11.70 4.11 -4.03
CA LEU A 68 -10.87 3.12 -4.72
C LEU A 68 -11.47 1.72 -4.69
N MET A 69 -11.98 1.28 -3.52
CA MET A 69 -12.67 -0.01 -3.40
C MET A 69 -13.90 -0.08 -4.30
N LEU A 70 -14.69 1.01 -4.35
CA LEU A 70 -15.87 1.10 -5.20
C LEU A 70 -15.52 1.06 -6.69
N ARG A 71 -14.37 1.62 -7.07
CA ARG A 71 -13.89 1.61 -8.45
C ARG A 71 -13.26 0.26 -8.85
N ALA A 72 -12.73 -0.49 -7.90
CA ALA A 72 -12.04 -1.76 -8.14
C ALA A 72 -12.99 -2.97 -8.16
N GLY A 73 -14.15 -2.89 -7.49
CA GLY A 73 -15.18 -3.93 -7.46
C GLY A 73 -16.27 -3.76 -8.50
#